data_AF-A0A2V7CQW6-F1
#
_entry.id   AF-A0A2V7CQW6-F1
#
_cell.length_a   1.000
_cell.length_b   1.000
_cell.length_c   1.000
_cell.angle_alpha   90.00
_cell.angle_beta   90.00
_cell.angle_gamma   90.00
#
_symmetry.space_group_name_H-M   'P 1'
#
loop_
_entity.id
_entity.type
_entity.pdbx_description
1 polymer ?
#
loop_
_entity_poly.entity_id
_entity_poly.type
_entity_poly.pdbx_seq_one_letter_code
_entity_poly.pdbx_strand_id
1 'polypeptide(L)'
;MIYIGDQNDPSTIIKDAQEFFDHWFPQSDEDHKMEIKGFFDAGAPEFWKWGELAGSLAQVHDLVAPLDAEKAGRYLQRLGVIANALLDNRDDVRGSPIDPFRGRVMVAWGSITTDRDCQWNTDPVTAGLFVYAMTAFARRVVEHPARYAQYSADAIRFITAALETYESFRSELHLSDDDKEAYYISPPKYAGLRCAGECYDRQPESKRDDLRDSCDDYRDGAGKPIAFNENLSMMKALADAAVAADSAMYRNSDHATPERLRVATEEIPLVIAKNVAFFINHLRAKTLSDDTPYFEWSHQVTGHRPQDLDHAGFELDCLPPILEDQVRLDALLARSGRPERIPLSPAVCKGLANTFLRKVWHSNNTLSDRVDGVGTNEDAGGAGWIPLAQFDPWVWTRARDTTFKDPDRRLRAATHAELLRYREYNLMKHLTEYGGQNWLITPASLAVGETKPQSIHDQKWLLFLSGVVIADLKGDGQEWDHQTVAFSPDMAGPDDPSATSGPLNWAIRQYSIPRPPGAAGTQYLVRFQVEGWSPCVSLGAIFNKGQSNNSGFAVDTWRPSHFGTGKNILTDAQVNNLFSGITADVAVRDVDAWLYRLSYNISLLGKIVFVAPAF
;
A
#
# COMPACT_ATOMS: atom_id res chain seq x y z
N MET A 1 26.83 11.60 -6.17
CA MET A 1 25.84 11.16 -5.17
C MET A 1 24.50 11.70 -5.60
N ILE A 2 23.51 10.84 -5.79
CA ILE A 2 22.13 11.26 -6.04
C ILE A 2 21.62 11.75 -4.69
N TYR A 3 21.74 13.05 -4.44
CA TYR A 3 21.02 13.68 -3.33
C TYR A 3 19.56 13.68 -3.75
N ILE A 4 18.80 12.68 -3.30
CA ILE A 4 17.36 12.64 -3.54
C ILE A 4 16.75 13.84 -2.83
N GLY A 5 16.11 14.71 -3.61
CA GLY A 5 15.84 16.10 -3.23
C GLY A 5 14.72 16.32 -2.22
N ASP A 6 14.97 17.27 -1.32
CA ASP A 6 13.99 17.85 -0.38
C ASP A 6 12.93 18.74 -1.07
N GLN A 7 13.13 19.12 -2.34
CA GLN A 7 12.39 20.22 -2.99
C GLN A 7 10.94 19.89 -3.40
N ASN A 8 10.53 18.63 -3.24
CA ASN A 8 9.19 18.09 -3.49
C ASN A 8 8.34 18.69 -4.64
N ASP A 9 8.97 18.97 -5.78
CA ASP A 9 8.29 19.51 -6.96
C ASP A 9 8.25 18.50 -8.13
N PRO A 10 7.27 18.60 -9.04
CA PRO A 10 7.12 17.67 -10.16
C PRO A 10 8.35 17.54 -11.06
N SER A 11 9.08 18.64 -11.29
CA SER A 11 10.23 18.62 -12.22
C SER A 11 11.39 17.83 -11.64
N THR A 12 11.64 17.98 -10.34
CA THR A 12 12.64 17.20 -9.62
C THR A 12 12.22 15.74 -9.49
N ILE A 13 10.94 15.44 -9.23
CA ILE A 13 10.44 14.05 -9.18
C ILE A 13 10.69 13.34 -10.53
N ILE A 14 10.32 13.97 -11.64
CA ILE A 14 10.49 13.41 -12.99
C ILE A 14 11.97 13.21 -13.34
N LYS A 15 12.85 14.10 -12.86
CA LYS A 15 14.30 14.02 -13.05
C LYS A 15 14.91 12.91 -12.21
N ASP A 16 14.62 12.87 -10.92
CA ASP A 16 15.18 11.86 -9.99
C ASP A 16 14.69 10.45 -10.36
N ALA A 17 13.43 10.31 -10.80
CA ALA A 17 12.92 9.04 -11.34
C ALA A 17 13.67 8.58 -12.59
N GLN A 18 14.09 9.50 -13.46
CA GLN A 18 14.93 9.18 -14.62
C GLN A 18 16.33 8.75 -14.17
N GLU A 19 16.94 9.47 -13.21
CA GLU A 19 18.24 9.10 -12.65
C GLU A 19 18.19 7.72 -11.98
N PHE A 20 17.12 7.42 -11.25
CA PHE A 20 16.83 6.09 -10.71
C PHE A 20 16.80 5.03 -11.83
N PHE A 21 16.01 5.27 -12.88
CA PHE A 21 15.85 4.32 -13.98
C PHE A 21 17.18 4.05 -14.69
N ASP A 22 17.91 5.11 -15.05
CA ASP A 22 19.19 5.01 -15.76
C ASP A 22 20.29 4.35 -14.91
N HIS A 23 20.19 4.42 -13.58
CA HIS A 23 21.18 3.82 -12.67
C HIS A 23 20.95 2.33 -12.46
N TRP A 24 19.70 1.89 -12.30
CA TRP A 24 19.35 0.53 -11.89
C TRP A 24 18.93 -0.40 -13.02
N PHE A 25 18.56 0.14 -14.19
CA PHE A 25 18.05 -0.65 -15.30
C PHE A 25 18.96 -0.54 -16.52
N PRO A 26 19.18 -1.65 -17.25
CA PRO A 26 19.96 -1.63 -18.49
C PRO A 26 19.39 -0.69 -19.54
N GLN A 27 20.24 -0.20 -20.44
CA GLN A 27 19.84 0.74 -21.49
C GLN A 27 18.81 0.17 -22.47
N SER A 28 18.76 -1.16 -22.65
CA SER A 28 17.80 -1.81 -23.56
C SER A 28 17.03 -2.95 -22.87
N ASP A 29 15.83 -3.22 -23.40
CA ASP A 29 14.96 -4.30 -22.89
C ASP A 29 15.56 -5.68 -23.17
N GLU A 30 16.23 -5.85 -24.32
CA GLU A 30 16.91 -7.10 -24.68
C GLU A 30 18.08 -7.40 -23.74
N ASP A 31 18.88 -6.39 -23.37
CA ASP A 31 19.97 -6.58 -22.40
C ASP A 31 19.42 -7.05 -21.06
N HIS A 32 18.30 -6.48 -20.60
CA HIS A 32 17.71 -6.87 -19.33
C HIS A 32 17.13 -8.29 -19.35
N LYS A 33 16.48 -8.66 -20.45
CA LYS A 33 16.01 -10.03 -20.68
C LYS A 33 17.16 -11.03 -20.69
N MET A 34 18.26 -10.72 -21.38
CA MET A 34 19.45 -11.57 -21.40
C MET A 34 20.12 -11.67 -20.03
N GLU A 35 20.14 -10.58 -19.26
CA GLU A 35 20.67 -10.56 -17.90
C GLU A 35 19.90 -11.55 -17.01
N ILE A 36 18.56 -11.45 -16.96
CA ILE A 36 17.69 -12.35 -16.20
C ILE A 36 17.91 -13.81 -16.64
N LYS A 37 17.89 -14.08 -17.94
CA LYS A 37 18.12 -15.42 -18.47
C LYS A 37 19.49 -15.99 -18.05
N GLY A 38 20.54 -15.17 -18.14
CA GLY A 38 21.90 -15.56 -17.77
C GLY A 38 22.01 -16.01 -16.30
N PHE A 39 21.28 -15.36 -15.39
CA PHE A 39 21.23 -15.78 -13.98
C PHE A 39 20.60 -17.16 -13.79
N PHE A 40 19.48 -17.41 -14.46
CA PHE A 40 18.85 -18.73 -14.43
C PHE A 40 19.72 -19.80 -15.08
N ASP A 41 20.46 -19.50 -16.15
CA ASP A 41 21.45 -20.40 -16.77
C ASP A 41 22.62 -20.73 -15.86
N ALA A 42 23.01 -19.83 -14.96
CA ALA A 42 24.07 -20.06 -13.99
C ALA A 42 23.67 -20.97 -12.81
N GLY A 43 22.38 -21.24 -12.62
CA GLY A 43 21.87 -22.13 -11.55
C GLY A 43 21.92 -21.54 -10.13
N ALA A 44 22.25 -20.25 -10.00
CA ALA A 44 22.29 -19.51 -8.74
C ALA A 44 21.51 -18.18 -8.87
N PRO A 45 20.18 -18.23 -9.00
CA PRO A 45 19.36 -17.04 -9.21
C PRO A 45 19.40 -16.08 -8.01
N GLU A 46 19.71 -14.80 -8.27
CA GLU A 46 19.61 -13.70 -7.29
C GLU A 46 18.14 -13.28 -7.11
N PHE A 47 17.34 -14.14 -6.46
CA PHE A 47 15.90 -13.96 -6.32
C PHE A 47 15.49 -12.58 -5.75
N TRP A 48 16.17 -12.15 -4.70
CA TRP A 48 15.90 -10.89 -4.01
C TRP A 48 16.11 -9.67 -4.90
N LYS A 49 17.22 -9.62 -5.66
CA LYS A 49 17.54 -8.49 -6.56
C LYS A 49 16.38 -8.22 -7.52
N TRP A 50 15.84 -9.27 -8.14
CA TRP A 50 14.81 -9.12 -9.16
C TRP A 50 13.45 -8.74 -8.58
N GLY A 51 13.09 -9.29 -7.41
CA GLY A 51 11.90 -8.88 -6.69
C GLY A 51 11.96 -7.41 -6.26
N GLU A 52 13.10 -6.98 -5.70
CA GLU A 52 13.33 -5.59 -5.31
C GLU A 52 13.26 -4.64 -6.51
N LEU A 53 13.89 -4.98 -7.64
CA LEU A 53 13.85 -4.14 -8.84
C LEU A 53 12.44 -4.02 -9.42
N ALA A 54 11.68 -5.12 -9.46
CA ALA A 54 10.29 -5.09 -9.90
C ALA A 54 9.40 -4.25 -8.96
N GLY A 55 9.55 -4.44 -7.65
CA GLY A 55 8.96 -3.62 -6.60
C GLY A 55 9.18 -2.13 -6.81
N SER A 56 10.46 -1.77 -6.91
CA SER A 56 10.94 -0.40 -7.06
C SER A 56 10.41 0.25 -8.35
N LEU A 57 10.41 -0.49 -9.46
CA LEU A 57 9.94 0.04 -10.74
C LEU A 57 8.43 0.28 -10.75
N ALA A 58 7.67 -0.59 -10.10
CA ALA A 58 6.22 -0.44 -9.92
C ALA A 58 5.89 0.82 -9.09
N GLN A 59 6.64 1.06 -8.00
CA GLN A 59 6.51 2.26 -7.17
C GLN A 59 6.83 3.54 -7.96
N VAL A 60 7.94 3.55 -8.70
CA VAL A 60 8.35 4.73 -9.50
C VAL A 60 7.39 4.97 -10.66
N HIS A 61 6.82 3.94 -11.26
CA HIS A 61 5.72 4.09 -12.22
C HIS A 61 4.56 4.86 -11.60
N ASP A 62 4.09 4.46 -10.41
CA ASP A 62 2.89 5.05 -9.80
C ASP A 62 3.09 6.50 -9.41
N LEU A 63 4.29 6.85 -8.92
CA LEU A 63 4.67 8.24 -8.65
C LEU A 63 4.67 9.10 -9.92
N VAL A 64 5.14 8.55 -11.05
CA VAL A 64 5.35 9.32 -12.29
C VAL A 64 4.12 9.35 -13.18
N ALA A 65 3.26 8.34 -13.14
CA ALA A 65 2.09 8.23 -14.01
C ALA A 65 1.12 9.44 -13.96
N PRO A 66 0.88 10.09 -12.80
CA PRO A 66 0.09 11.32 -12.72
C PRO A 66 0.81 12.55 -13.29
N LEU A 67 2.15 12.56 -13.32
CA LEU A 67 2.97 13.71 -13.68
C LEU A 67 3.40 13.67 -15.16
N ASP A 68 3.77 12.51 -15.66
CA ASP A 68 4.27 12.25 -17.02
C ASP A 68 3.91 10.81 -17.44
N ALA A 69 2.74 10.67 -18.08
CA ALA A 69 2.22 9.38 -18.50
C ALA A 69 3.06 8.69 -19.58
N GLU A 70 3.77 9.45 -20.43
CA GLU A 70 4.64 8.86 -21.46
C GLU A 70 5.87 8.22 -20.81
N LYS A 71 6.51 8.94 -19.89
CA LYS A 71 7.66 8.43 -19.13
C LYS A 71 7.27 7.24 -18.27
N ALA A 72 6.15 7.31 -17.55
CA ALA A 72 5.63 6.18 -16.79
C ALA A 72 5.38 4.95 -17.68
N GLY A 73 4.90 5.15 -18.92
CA GLY A 73 4.73 4.08 -19.90
C GLY A 73 6.02 3.29 -20.19
N ARG A 74 7.19 3.94 -20.16
CA ARG A 74 8.51 3.27 -20.31
C ARG A 74 8.84 2.40 -19.10
N TYR A 75 8.51 2.85 -17.90
CA TYR A 75 8.72 2.07 -16.68
C TYR A 75 7.81 0.83 -16.67
N LEU A 76 6.55 1.00 -17.07
CA LEU A 76 5.62 -0.13 -17.21
C LEU A 76 6.11 -1.14 -18.26
N GLN A 77 6.59 -0.66 -19.43
CA GLN A 77 7.17 -1.53 -20.46
C GLN A 77 8.33 -2.37 -19.88
N ARG A 78 9.26 -1.72 -19.18
CA ARG A 78 10.41 -2.40 -18.57
C ARG A 78 9.98 -3.40 -17.49
N LEU A 79 8.94 -3.10 -16.71
CA LEU A 79 8.35 -4.04 -15.76
C LEU A 79 7.76 -5.28 -16.47
N GLY A 80 7.09 -5.08 -17.61
CA GLY A 80 6.57 -6.17 -18.45
C GLY A 80 7.68 -7.07 -19.01
N VAL A 81 8.83 -6.50 -19.37
CA VAL A 81 10.02 -7.25 -19.83
C VAL A 81 10.57 -8.14 -18.71
N ILE A 82 10.67 -7.60 -17.49
CA ILE A 82 11.09 -8.37 -16.31
C ILE A 82 10.09 -9.51 -16.05
N ALA A 83 8.80 -9.19 -15.97
CA ALA A 83 7.74 -10.17 -15.75
C ALA A 83 7.76 -11.31 -16.79
N ASN A 84 7.95 -10.97 -18.08
CA ASN A 84 8.05 -11.97 -19.13
C ASN A 84 9.30 -12.85 -18.97
N ALA A 85 10.47 -12.25 -18.73
CA ALA A 85 11.71 -12.99 -18.57
C ALA A 85 11.67 -13.93 -17.36
N LEU A 86 11.02 -13.52 -16.26
CA LEU A 86 10.78 -14.39 -15.12
C LEU A 86 9.84 -15.55 -15.52
N LEU A 87 8.71 -15.27 -16.17
CA LEU A 87 7.77 -16.32 -16.59
C LEU A 87 8.41 -17.34 -17.54
N ASP A 88 9.24 -16.89 -18.50
CA ASP A 88 9.96 -17.75 -19.44
C ASP A 88 10.96 -18.71 -18.74
N ASN A 89 11.34 -18.41 -17.49
CA ASN A 89 12.24 -19.22 -16.67
C ASN A 89 11.54 -19.94 -15.51
N ARG A 90 10.20 -20.00 -15.50
CA ARG A 90 9.43 -20.81 -14.53
C ARG A 90 9.74 -22.30 -14.72
N ASP A 91 9.75 -23.06 -13.64
CA ASP A 91 10.24 -24.45 -13.61
C ASP A 91 9.50 -25.38 -14.59
N ASP A 92 8.18 -25.24 -14.69
CA ASP A 92 7.32 -25.96 -15.61
C ASP A 92 7.57 -25.58 -17.08
N VAL A 93 8.02 -24.36 -17.35
CA VAL A 93 8.32 -23.86 -18.69
C VAL A 93 9.71 -24.29 -19.15
N ARG A 94 10.68 -24.22 -18.24
CA ARG A 94 12.09 -24.50 -18.54
C ARG A 94 12.45 -25.99 -18.52
N GLY A 95 11.56 -26.83 -17.99
CA GLY A 95 11.85 -28.25 -17.76
C GLY A 95 12.83 -28.45 -16.61
N SER A 96 12.69 -27.66 -15.55
CA SER A 96 13.47 -27.78 -14.31
C SER A 96 13.25 -29.15 -13.64
N PRO A 97 14.15 -29.58 -12.74
CA PRO A 97 13.98 -30.81 -11.98
C PRO A 97 12.69 -30.87 -11.17
N ILE A 98 12.28 -32.09 -10.83
CA ILE A 98 11.23 -32.31 -9.83
C ILE A 98 11.71 -31.77 -8.48
N ASP A 99 10.88 -30.96 -7.82
CA ASP A 99 11.02 -30.63 -6.41
C ASP A 99 10.75 -31.92 -5.61
N PRO A 100 11.74 -32.53 -4.94
CA PRO A 100 11.59 -33.80 -4.25
C PRO A 100 10.74 -33.67 -2.98
N PHE A 101 10.65 -32.48 -2.40
CA PHE A 101 9.82 -32.20 -1.23
C PHE A 101 8.34 -32.26 -1.60
N ARG A 102 7.99 -31.83 -2.83
CA ARG A 102 6.61 -31.80 -3.34
C ARG A 102 6.28 -32.93 -4.32
N GLY A 103 7.28 -33.60 -4.87
CA GLY A 103 7.14 -34.75 -5.78
C GLY A 103 6.70 -34.40 -7.20
N ARG A 104 6.83 -33.14 -7.62
CA ARG A 104 6.48 -32.68 -8.98
C ARG A 104 7.36 -31.51 -9.41
N VAL A 105 7.36 -31.20 -10.71
CA VAL A 105 7.83 -29.90 -11.20
C VAL A 105 6.81 -28.86 -10.76
N MET A 106 7.27 -27.81 -10.12
CA MET A 106 6.40 -26.77 -9.57
C MET A 106 6.12 -25.72 -10.63
N VAL A 107 4.96 -25.07 -10.52
CA VAL A 107 4.61 -23.92 -11.36
C VAL A 107 5.15 -22.67 -10.65
N ALA A 108 6.46 -22.64 -10.44
CA ALA A 108 7.15 -21.66 -9.62
C ALA A 108 8.63 -21.58 -10.06
N TRP A 109 9.48 -20.95 -9.25
CA TRP A 109 10.91 -20.86 -9.51
C TRP A 109 11.68 -21.51 -8.39
N GLY A 110 12.49 -22.50 -8.74
CA GLY A 110 13.35 -23.19 -7.81
C GLY A 110 14.81 -23.00 -8.10
N SER A 111 15.63 -23.48 -7.18
CA SER A 111 17.06 -23.66 -7.37
C SER A 111 17.59 -24.79 -6.51
N ILE A 112 18.84 -25.20 -6.75
CA ILE A 112 19.54 -26.12 -5.86
C ILE A 112 19.92 -25.35 -4.59
N THR A 113 19.44 -25.82 -3.45
CA THR A 113 19.60 -25.13 -2.17
C THR A 113 20.46 -25.96 -1.21
N THR A 114 21.58 -25.39 -0.77
CA THR A 114 22.59 -26.11 0.03
C THR A 114 22.08 -26.48 1.42
N ASP A 115 21.31 -25.59 2.03
CA ASP A 115 20.61 -25.74 3.31
C ASP A 115 19.38 -26.67 3.24
N ARG A 116 19.08 -27.25 2.07
CA ARG A 116 18.06 -28.31 1.90
C ARG A 116 18.67 -29.52 1.21
N ASP A 117 19.80 -30.00 1.77
CA ASP A 117 20.52 -31.19 1.30
C ASP A 117 20.98 -31.12 -0.17
N CYS A 118 21.22 -29.92 -0.72
CA CYS A 118 21.56 -29.67 -2.13
C CYS A 118 20.49 -30.21 -3.09
N GLN A 119 19.23 -30.17 -2.69
CA GLN A 119 18.10 -30.58 -3.51
C GLN A 119 17.49 -29.36 -4.23
N TRP A 120 16.82 -29.64 -5.35
CA TRP A 120 15.98 -28.63 -5.99
C TRP A 120 14.87 -28.24 -5.02
N ASN A 121 14.70 -26.96 -4.74
CA ASN A 121 13.66 -26.47 -3.87
C ASN A 121 12.96 -25.26 -4.46
N THR A 122 11.66 -25.20 -4.26
CA THR A 122 10.82 -24.04 -4.53
C THR A 122 10.19 -23.56 -3.23
N ASP A 123 9.88 -22.28 -3.11
CA ASP A 123 9.25 -21.75 -1.90
C ASP A 123 8.28 -20.58 -2.19
N PRO A 124 7.31 -20.33 -1.30
CA PRO A 124 6.34 -19.26 -1.47
C PRO A 124 6.96 -17.86 -1.48
N VAL A 125 8.08 -17.61 -0.78
CA VAL A 125 8.69 -16.27 -0.71
C VAL A 125 9.31 -15.88 -2.05
N THR A 126 10.10 -16.75 -2.64
CA THR A 126 10.70 -16.56 -3.97
C THR A 126 9.61 -16.45 -5.04
N ALA A 127 8.59 -17.30 -4.94
CA ALA A 127 7.45 -17.23 -5.85
C ALA A 127 6.70 -15.89 -5.72
N GLY A 128 6.47 -15.40 -4.50
CA GLY A 128 5.81 -14.11 -4.24
C GLY A 128 6.57 -12.93 -4.85
N LEU A 129 7.90 -12.90 -4.68
CA LEU A 129 8.77 -11.86 -5.28
C LEU A 129 8.61 -11.78 -6.81
N PHE A 130 8.56 -12.91 -7.49
CA PHE A 130 8.50 -12.96 -8.96
C PHE A 130 7.09 -12.80 -9.50
N VAL A 131 6.09 -13.35 -8.82
CA VAL A 131 4.69 -13.12 -9.17
C VAL A 131 4.32 -11.64 -9.03
N TYR A 132 4.89 -10.93 -8.05
CA TYR A 132 4.61 -9.49 -7.89
C TYR A 132 4.97 -8.69 -9.15
N ALA A 133 6.07 -9.01 -9.86
CA ALA A 133 6.41 -8.33 -11.12
C ALA A 133 5.29 -8.47 -12.16
N MET A 134 4.70 -9.66 -12.24
CA MET A 134 3.62 -10.00 -13.18
C MET A 134 2.32 -9.29 -12.81
N THR A 135 1.94 -9.35 -11.53
CA THR A 135 0.67 -8.82 -11.06
C THR A 135 0.69 -7.30 -10.98
N ALA A 136 1.82 -6.71 -10.59
CA ALA A 136 2.03 -5.26 -10.64
C ALA A 136 1.89 -4.70 -12.06
N PHE A 137 2.49 -5.35 -13.06
CA PHE A 137 2.29 -4.98 -14.46
C PHE A 137 0.82 -5.11 -14.87
N ALA A 138 0.22 -6.28 -14.62
CA ALA A 138 -1.14 -6.57 -15.06
C ALA A 138 -2.17 -5.61 -14.45
N ARG A 139 -2.06 -5.32 -13.14
CA ARG A 139 -2.93 -4.37 -12.44
C ARG A 139 -2.94 -3.00 -13.13
N ARG A 140 -1.75 -2.44 -13.39
CA ARG A 140 -1.60 -1.11 -14.03
C ARG A 140 -2.16 -1.09 -15.45
N VAL A 141 -2.06 -2.21 -16.19
CA VAL A 141 -2.67 -2.35 -17.52
C VAL A 141 -4.19 -2.38 -17.43
N VAL A 142 -4.78 -3.17 -16.52
CA VAL A 142 -6.24 -3.33 -16.44
C VAL A 142 -6.96 -2.13 -15.83
N GLU A 143 -6.27 -1.31 -15.02
CA GLU A 143 -6.80 -0.04 -14.50
C GLU A 143 -6.79 1.07 -15.56
N HIS A 144 -5.94 0.94 -16.57
CA HIS A 144 -5.82 1.89 -17.67
C HIS A 144 -5.87 1.21 -19.05
N PRO A 145 -6.94 0.45 -19.36
CA PRO A 145 -6.99 -0.42 -20.53
C PRO A 145 -6.94 0.35 -21.86
N ALA A 146 -7.46 1.58 -21.88
CA ALA A 146 -7.39 2.44 -23.07
C ALA A 146 -5.97 2.98 -23.32
N ARG A 147 -5.19 3.22 -22.25
CA ARG A 147 -3.82 3.74 -22.33
C ARG A 147 -2.81 2.65 -22.69
N TYR A 148 -3.05 1.44 -22.18
CA TYR A 148 -2.13 0.31 -22.29
C TYR A 148 -2.71 -0.85 -23.10
N ALA A 149 -3.55 -0.54 -24.09
CA ALA A 149 -4.26 -1.53 -24.89
C ALA A 149 -3.32 -2.56 -25.52
N GLN A 150 -2.12 -2.14 -25.95
CA GLN A 150 -1.09 -3.01 -26.52
C GLN A 150 -0.59 -4.11 -25.57
N TYR A 151 -0.78 -3.94 -24.25
CA TYR A 151 -0.31 -4.87 -23.23
C TYR A 151 -1.42 -5.79 -22.69
N SER A 152 -2.64 -5.73 -23.26
CA SER A 152 -3.79 -6.48 -22.74
C SER A 152 -3.56 -8.00 -22.71
N ALA A 153 -2.95 -8.55 -23.77
CA ALA A 153 -2.65 -9.98 -23.86
C ALA A 153 -1.62 -10.42 -22.80
N ASP A 154 -0.59 -9.61 -22.58
CA ASP A 154 0.41 -9.86 -21.55
C ASP A 154 -0.19 -9.77 -20.14
N ALA A 155 -1.03 -8.77 -19.88
CA ALA A 155 -1.72 -8.64 -18.60
C ALA A 155 -2.59 -9.87 -18.30
N ILE A 156 -3.38 -10.37 -19.26
CA ILE A 156 -4.19 -11.59 -19.11
C ILE A 156 -3.31 -12.81 -18.83
N ARG A 157 -2.20 -12.96 -19.58
CA ARG A 157 -1.24 -14.06 -19.40
C ARG A 157 -0.60 -14.00 -18.02
N PHE A 158 -0.20 -12.83 -17.54
CA PHE A 158 0.43 -12.63 -16.25
C PHE A 158 -0.53 -12.86 -15.07
N ILE A 159 -1.78 -12.42 -15.17
CA ILE A 159 -2.82 -12.77 -14.17
C ILE A 159 -2.98 -14.29 -14.11
N THR A 160 -3.06 -14.95 -15.27
CA THR A 160 -3.21 -16.40 -15.34
C THR A 160 -2.02 -17.11 -14.69
N ALA A 161 -0.80 -16.70 -15.03
CA ALA A 161 0.42 -17.29 -14.48
C ALA A 161 0.50 -17.13 -12.96
N ALA A 162 0.09 -15.97 -12.42
CA ALA A 162 0.04 -15.71 -10.99
C ALA A 162 -0.91 -16.69 -10.26
N LEU A 163 -2.11 -16.90 -10.81
CA LEU A 163 -3.10 -17.84 -10.26
C LEU A 163 -2.60 -19.28 -10.31
N GLU A 164 -1.97 -19.70 -11.41
CA GLU A 164 -1.38 -21.05 -11.52
C GLU A 164 -0.25 -21.27 -10.50
N THR A 165 0.59 -20.25 -10.27
CA THR A 165 1.64 -20.32 -9.25
C THR A 165 1.04 -20.45 -7.86
N TYR A 166 0.02 -19.65 -7.52
CA TYR A 166 -0.72 -19.77 -6.26
C TYR A 166 -1.32 -21.16 -6.04
N GLU A 167 -2.02 -21.68 -7.05
CA GLU A 167 -2.63 -23.02 -7.01
C GLU A 167 -1.57 -24.11 -6.76
N SER A 168 -0.34 -23.91 -7.26
CA SER A 168 0.75 -24.86 -7.03
C SER A 168 1.21 -24.93 -5.57
N PHE A 169 1.06 -23.88 -4.77
CA PHE A 169 1.35 -23.90 -3.33
C PHE A 169 0.10 -24.15 -2.46
N ARG A 170 -1.07 -24.32 -3.06
CA ARG A 170 -2.35 -24.37 -2.32
C ARG A 170 -2.44 -25.47 -1.27
N SER A 171 -1.78 -26.61 -1.50
CA SER A 171 -1.72 -27.73 -0.55
C SER A 171 -0.90 -27.44 0.72
N GLU A 172 -0.02 -26.44 0.66
CA GLU A 172 0.79 -25.97 1.79
C GLU A 172 0.17 -24.75 2.48
N LEU A 173 -0.98 -24.27 1.98
CA LEU A 173 -1.72 -23.19 2.59
C LEU A 173 -2.70 -23.75 3.63
N HIS A 174 -2.46 -23.43 4.90
CA HIS A 174 -3.47 -23.54 5.94
C HIS A 174 -4.57 -22.52 5.65
N LEU A 175 -5.73 -23.00 5.20
CA LEU A 175 -6.93 -22.20 5.00
C LEU A 175 -8.14 -23.07 5.35
N SER A 176 -8.84 -22.68 6.41
CA SER A 176 -10.08 -23.30 6.87
C SER A 176 -11.14 -22.22 7.07
N ASP A 177 -12.42 -22.56 6.93
CA ASP A 177 -13.51 -21.65 7.23
C ASP A 177 -13.63 -21.37 8.74
N ASP A 178 -13.33 -22.36 9.58
CA ASP A 178 -13.45 -22.26 11.05
C ASP A 178 -12.26 -21.53 11.70
N ASP A 179 -11.13 -21.45 11.00
CA ASP A 179 -9.94 -20.74 11.47
C ASP A 179 -9.97 -19.29 11.01
N LYS A 180 -9.60 -18.36 11.89
CA LYS A 180 -9.53 -16.92 11.57
C LYS A 180 -8.20 -16.55 10.88
N GLU A 181 -7.26 -17.47 10.84
CA GLU A 181 -5.91 -17.27 10.33
C GLU A 181 -5.65 -18.15 9.11
N ALA A 182 -4.82 -17.65 8.20
CA ALA A 182 -4.34 -18.40 7.05
C ALA A 182 -2.85 -18.16 6.89
N TYR A 183 -2.08 -19.20 6.57
CA TYR A 183 -0.63 -19.11 6.43
C TYR A 183 -0.09 -20.30 5.66
N TYR A 184 1.04 -20.11 5.00
CA TYR A 184 1.79 -21.22 4.42
C TYR A 184 2.58 -21.95 5.50
N ILE A 185 2.73 -23.27 5.32
CA ILE A 185 3.57 -24.11 6.16
C ILE A 185 4.77 -24.63 5.39
N SER A 186 5.89 -24.87 6.09
CA SER A 186 7.03 -25.55 5.50
C SER A 186 6.63 -26.97 5.06
N PRO A 187 7.14 -27.47 3.92
CA PRO A 187 6.91 -28.85 3.48
C PRO A 187 7.16 -29.87 4.60
N PRO A 188 6.21 -30.75 4.93
CA PRO A 188 6.41 -31.76 5.97
C PRO A 188 7.61 -32.68 5.71
N LYS A 189 8.00 -32.85 4.44
CA LYS A 189 9.18 -33.64 4.07
C LYS A 189 10.51 -33.03 4.53
N TYR A 190 10.55 -31.76 4.92
CA TYR A 190 11.75 -31.16 5.50
C TYR A 190 12.20 -31.87 6.79
N ALA A 191 11.29 -32.55 7.51
CA ALA A 191 11.65 -33.36 8.67
C ALA A 191 12.67 -34.48 8.35
N GLY A 192 12.80 -34.85 7.07
CA GLY A 192 13.76 -35.84 6.59
C GLY A 192 15.10 -35.27 6.11
N LEU A 193 15.35 -33.96 6.24
CA LEU A 193 16.63 -33.35 5.88
C LEU A 193 17.76 -33.92 6.73
N ARG A 194 18.89 -34.26 6.09
CA ARG A 194 20.04 -34.87 6.78
C ARG A 194 20.94 -33.83 7.43
N CYS A 195 21.03 -32.64 6.86
CA CYS A 195 21.86 -31.53 7.36
C CYS A 195 23.33 -31.92 7.55
N ALA A 196 23.80 -32.86 6.73
CA ALA A 196 25.15 -33.42 6.78
C ALA A 196 25.56 -34.03 5.44
N GLY A 197 26.86 -34.28 5.28
CA GLY A 197 27.44 -35.01 4.15
C GLY A 197 28.00 -34.11 3.04
N GLU A 198 28.24 -34.72 1.87
CA GLU A 198 29.01 -34.13 0.78
C GLU A 198 28.50 -32.76 0.29
N CYS A 199 27.21 -32.48 0.43
CA CYS A 199 26.62 -31.18 0.11
C CYS A 199 27.26 -30.03 0.91
N TYR A 200 27.43 -30.25 2.23
CA TYR A 200 27.99 -29.28 3.16
C TYR A 200 29.52 -29.29 3.15
N ASP A 201 30.12 -30.48 3.00
CA ASP A 201 31.58 -30.64 3.04
C ASP A 201 32.26 -29.93 1.85
N ARG A 202 31.54 -29.74 0.74
CA ARG A 202 32.01 -28.98 -0.44
C ARG A 202 31.94 -27.46 -0.25
N GLN A 203 31.27 -26.96 0.79
CA GLN A 203 31.18 -25.53 1.06
C GLN A 203 32.44 -25.03 1.78
N PRO A 204 32.78 -23.73 1.64
CA PRO A 204 33.85 -23.11 2.41
C PRO A 204 33.63 -23.34 3.91
N GLU A 205 34.70 -23.69 4.63
CA GLU A 205 34.65 -24.02 6.06
C GLU A 205 33.92 -22.94 6.88
N SER A 206 34.13 -21.68 6.54
CA SER A 206 33.50 -20.52 7.18
C SER A 206 31.98 -20.42 7.01
N LYS A 207 31.36 -21.25 6.16
CA LYS A 207 29.90 -21.25 5.92
C LYS A 207 29.23 -22.56 6.34
N ARG A 208 30.00 -23.59 6.70
CA ARG A 208 29.45 -24.93 6.92
C ARG A 208 28.51 -24.97 8.11
N ASP A 209 28.89 -24.32 9.21
CA ASP A 209 28.10 -24.32 10.43
C ASP A 209 26.80 -23.53 10.22
N ASP A 210 26.87 -22.32 9.65
CA ASP A 210 25.68 -21.52 9.30
C ASP A 210 24.69 -22.28 8.39
N LEU A 211 25.20 -23.01 7.40
CA LEU A 211 24.35 -23.80 6.49
C LEU A 211 23.75 -25.03 7.16
N ARG A 212 24.45 -25.64 8.12
CA ARG A 212 23.92 -26.76 8.92
C ARG A 212 22.85 -26.27 9.87
N ASP A 213 23.09 -25.16 10.56
CA ASP A 213 22.13 -24.52 11.45
C ASP A 213 20.88 -24.12 10.66
N SER A 214 21.04 -23.52 9.48
CA SER A 214 19.92 -23.19 8.60
C SER A 214 19.14 -24.42 8.13
N CYS A 215 19.83 -25.52 7.80
CA CYS A 215 19.16 -26.78 7.46
C CYS A 215 18.39 -27.38 8.65
N ASP A 216 18.99 -27.35 9.84
CA ASP A 216 18.36 -27.82 11.06
C ASP A 216 17.12 -26.97 11.38
N ASP A 217 17.16 -25.65 11.14
CA ASP A 217 16.00 -24.75 11.26
C ASP A 217 14.86 -25.18 10.31
N TYR A 218 15.15 -25.51 9.04
CA TYR A 218 14.14 -26.03 8.10
C TYR A 218 13.58 -27.39 8.52
N ARG A 219 14.46 -28.29 9.01
CA ARG A 219 14.06 -29.60 9.51
C ARG A 219 13.13 -29.47 10.70
N ASP A 220 13.47 -28.62 11.65
CA ASP A 220 12.69 -28.37 12.86
C ASP A 220 11.41 -27.57 12.55
N GLY A 221 11.43 -26.76 11.48
CA GLY A 221 10.31 -26.00 10.94
C GLY A 221 9.30 -26.82 10.12
N ALA A 222 9.58 -28.09 9.82
CA ALA A 222 8.74 -28.91 8.94
C ALA A 222 7.28 -28.98 9.42
N GLY A 223 6.34 -28.68 8.52
CA GLY A 223 4.90 -28.66 8.81
C GLY A 223 4.42 -27.52 9.71
N LYS A 224 5.30 -26.59 10.09
CA LYS A 224 4.97 -25.40 10.89
C LYS A 224 4.79 -24.17 9.99
N PRO A 225 4.10 -23.11 10.46
CA PRO A 225 3.99 -21.86 9.72
C PRO A 225 5.36 -21.33 9.31
N ILE A 226 5.49 -20.88 8.06
CA ILE A 226 6.68 -20.16 7.61
C ILE A 226 6.72 -18.74 8.21
N ALA A 227 7.83 -18.04 8.04
CA ALA A 227 8.02 -16.70 8.58
C ALA A 227 7.02 -15.67 8.02
N PHE A 228 6.79 -14.57 8.75
CA PHE A 228 5.77 -13.59 8.35
C PHE A 228 6.14 -12.88 7.04
N ASN A 229 7.41 -12.52 6.88
CA ASN A 229 7.96 -11.94 5.66
C ASN A 229 7.76 -12.86 4.43
N GLU A 230 7.93 -14.17 4.61
CA GLU A 230 7.73 -15.15 3.54
C GLU A 230 6.25 -15.28 3.15
N ASN A 231 5.35 -15.29 4.13
CA ASN A 231 3.91 -15.28 3.89
C ASN A 231 3.46 -14.03 3.13
N LEU A 232 3.87 -12.85 3.61
CA LEU A 232 3.41 -11.57 3.10
C LEU A 232 3.92 -11.28 1.69
N SER A 233 5.07 -11.83 1.28
CA SER A 233 5.56 -11.71 -0.10
C SER A 233 4.55 -12.23 -1.13
N MET A 234 3.97 -13.40 -0.89
CA MET A 234 2.93 -13.94 -1.75
C MET A 234 1.65 -13.10 -1.65
N MET A 235 1.26 -12.66 -0.45
CA MET A 235 0.05 -11.85 -0.27
C MET A 235 0.11 -10.51 -1.03
N LYS A 236 1.28 -9.86 -1.06
CA LYS A 236 1.54 -8.65 -1.85
C LYS A 236 1.20 -8.88 -3.32
N ALA A 237 1.70 -9.97 -3.89
CA ALA A 237 1.46 -10.34 -5.28
C ALA A 237 0.00 -10.70 -5.56
N LEU A 238 -0.63 -11.41 -4.62
CA LEU A 238 -2.02 -11.86 -4.72
C LEU A 238 -3.03 -10.72 -4.60
N ALA A 239 -2.73 -9.67 -3.85
CA ALA A 239 -3.58 -8.47 -3.78
C ALA A 239 -3.78 -7.86 -5.17
N ASP A 240 -2.67 -7.60 -5.88
CA ASP A 240 -2.68 -7.11 -7.26
C ASP A 240 -3.37 -8.12 -8.20
N ALA A 241 -3.13 -9.43 -8.01
CA ALA A 241 -3.73 -10.48 -8.85
C ALA A 241 -5.26 -10.52 -8.74
N ALA A 242 -5.80 -10.50 -7.52
CA ALA A 242 -7.24 -10.57 -7.27
C ALA A 242 -7.97 -9.37 -7.89
N VAL A 243 -7.39 -8.19 -7.67
CA VAL A 243 -7.88 -6.93 -8.23
C VAL A 243 -7.80 -6.93 -9.75
N ALA A 244 -6.68 -7.39 -10.32
CA ALA A 244 -6.51 -7.44 -11.77
C ALA A 244 -7.46 -8.46 -12.43
N ALA A 245 -7.67 -9.62 -11.79
CA ALA A 245 -8.58 -10.65 -12.26
C ALA A 245 -10.06 -10.26 -12.16
N ASP A 246 -10.42 -9.35 -11.24
CA ASP A 246 -11.78 -8.81 -11.13
C ASP A 246 -12.13 -7.84 -12.29
N SER A 247 -11.14 -7.40 -13.06
CA SER A 247 -11.34 -6.45 -14.17
C SER A 247 -12.19 -7.03 -15.31
N ALA A 248 -12.90 -6.16 -16.02
CA ALA A 248 -13.63 -6.54 -17.25
C ALA A 248 -12.70 -7.12 -18.32
N MET A 249 -11.44 -6.67 -18.39
CA MET A 249 -10.46 -7.20 -19.35
C MET A 249 -10.21 -8.69 -19.11
N TYR A 250 -9.92 -9.08 -17.87
CA TYR A 250 -9.66 -10.49 -17.56
C TYR A 250 -10.93 -11.32 -17.63
N ARG A 251 -12.04 -10.86 -17.04
CA ARG A 251 -13.34 -11.56 -17.02
C ARG A 251 -13.89 -11.88 -18.42
N ASN A 252 -13.59 -11.06 -19.43
CA ASN A 252 -14.02 -11.28 -20.81
C ASN A 252 -13.01 -12.09 -21.64
N SER A 253 -11.91 -12.54 -21.06
CA SER A 253 -10.90 -13.35 -21.74
C SER A 253 -11.21 -14.84 -21.64
N ASP A 254 -10.70 -15.63 -22.59
CA ASP A 254 -10.81 -17.10 -22.55
C ASP A 254 -10.07 -17.75 -21.37
N HIS A 255 -9.23 -16.98 -20.65
CA HIS A 255 -8.49 -17.44 -19.49
C HIS A 255 -9.30 -17.40 -18.18
N ALA A 256 -10.37 -16.59 -18.14
CA ALA A 256 -11.24 -16.42 -16.97
C ALA A 256 -12.25 -17.56 -16.83
N THR A 257 -11.73 -18.77 -16.62
CA THR A 257 -12.57 -19.93 -16.30
C THR A 257 -13.34 -19.70 -14.99
N PRO A 258 -14.50 -20.35 -14.78
CA PRO A 258 -15.26 -20.22 -13.53
C PRO A 258 -14.42 -20.51 -12.29
N GLU A 259 -13.55 -21.51 -12.35
CA GLU A 259 -12.69 -21.88 -11.21
C GLU A 259 -11.62 -20.82 -10.93
N ARG A 260 -10.95 -20.30 -11.97
CA ARG A 260 -9.96 -19.22 -11.78
C ARG A 260 -10.58 -17.95 -11.25
N LEU A 261 -11.79 -17.60 -11.70
CA LEU A 261 -12.51 -16.46 -11.16
C LEU A 261 -12.91 -16.70 -9.70
N ARG A 262 -13.37 -17.91 -9.34
CA ARG A 262 -13.66 -18.27 -7.95
C ARG A 262 -12.42 -18.14 -7.06
N VAL A 263 -11.29 -18.68 -7.49
CA VAL A 263 -10.01 -18.58 -6.77
C VAL A 263 -9.60 -17.10 -6.62
N ALA A 264 -9.61 -16.34 -7.71
CA ALA A 264 -9.15 -14.95 -7.70
C ALA A 264 -10.07 -13.99 -6.93
N THR A 265 -11.38 -14.20 -6.95
CA THR A 265 -12.36 -13.23 -6.45
C THR A 265 -13.05 -13.64 -5.14
N GLU A 266 -12.86 -14.88 -4.69
CA GLU A 266 -13.44 -15.38 -3.43
C GLU A 266 -12.36 -15.91 -2.49
N GLU A 267 -11.48 -16.79 -2.99
CA GLU A 267 -10.51 -17.49 -2.16
C GLU A 267 -9.28 -16.63 -1.82
N ILE A 268 -8.65 -16.02 -2.81
CA ILE A 268 -7.47 -15.17 -2.60
C ILE A 268 -7.76 -14.00 -1.65
N PRO A 269 -8.85 -13.21 -1.81
CA PRO A 269 -9.18 -12.15 -0.85
C PRO A 269 -9.33 -12.67 0.58
N LEU A 270 -9.89 -13.88 0.75
CA LEU A 270 -10.05 -14.52 2.06
C LEU A 270 -8.71 -14.89 2.67
N VAL A 271 -7.82 -15.46 1.84
CA VAL A 271 -6.46 -15.80 2.25
C VAL A 271 -5.69 -14.56 2.68
N ILE A 272 -5.77 -13.47 1.92
CA ILE A 272 -5.12 -12.20 2.27
C ILE A 272 -5.66 -11.67 3.60
N ALA A 273 -6.98 -11.60 3.77
CA ALA A 273 -7.58 -11.10 5.02
C ALA A 273 -7.16 -11.93 6.24
N LYS A 274 -7.19 -13.27 6.13
CA LYS A 274 -6.80 -14.18 7.21
C LYS A 274 -5.28 -14.23 7.43
N ASN A 275 -4.46 -14.00 6.41
CA ASN A 275 -2.99 -13.95 6.56
C ASN A 275 -2.50 -12.64 7.17
N VAL A 276 -3.12 -11.53 6.82
CA VAL A 276 -2.86 -10.25 7.48
C VAL A 276 -3.37 -10.31 8.94
N ALA A 277 -4.50 -10.97 9.21
CA ALA A 277 -4.95 -11.24 10.57
C ALA A 277 -3.93 -12.09 11.34
N PHE A 278 -3.37 -13.14 10.71
CA PHE A 278 -2.31 -13.95 11.29
C PHE A 278 -1.10 -13.10 11.71
N PHE A 279 -0.59 -12.23 10.84
CA PHE A 279 0.49 -11.31 11.21
C PHE A 279 0.12 -10.40 12.39
N ILE A 280 -1.04 -9.73 12.32
CA ILE A 280 -1.48 -8.75 13.32
C ILE A 280 -1.75 -9.39 14.68
N ASN A 281 -2.36 -10.56 14.73
CA ASN A 281 -2.65 -11.29 15.97
C ASN A 281 -1.37 -11.71 16.71
N HIS A 282 -0.25 -11.79 16.00
CA HIS A 282 1.05 -12.15 16.56
C HIS A 282 1.94 -10.93 16.86
N LEU A 283 1.45 -9.70 16.63
CA LEU A 283 2.07 -8.50 17.16
C LEU A 283 1.83 -8.41 18.67
N ARG A 284 2.90 -8.19 19.43
CA ARG A 284 2.83 -7.94 20.88
C ARG A 284 2.64 -6.45 21.10
N ALA A 285 1.43 -6.04 21.45
CA ALA A 285 1.14 -4.66 21.84
C ALA A 285 1.91 -4.28 23.11
N LYS A 286 2.56 -3.11 23.07
CA LYS A 286 3.33 -2.53 24.16
C LYS A 286 3.00 -1.05 24.28
N THR A 287 3.37 -0.46 25.42
CA THR A 287 3.18 0.96 25.70
C THR A 287 4.46 1.52 26.32
N LEU A 288 4.89 2.69 25.84
CA LEU A 288 6.00 3.45 26.44
C LEU A 288 5.57 4.17 27.72
N SER A 289 6.50 4.77 28.44
CA SER A 289 6.20 5.54 29.67
C SER A 289 5.35 6.79 29.45
N ASP A 290 5.24 7.25 28.19
CA ASP A 290 4.43 8.40 27.76
C ASP A 290 3.08 7.97 27.15
N ASP A 291 2.66 6.73 27.41
CA ASP A 291 1.44 6.11 26.89
C ASP A 291 1.41 5.87 25.36
N THR A 292 2.53 6.08 24.65
CA THR A 292 2.60 5.80 23.21
C THR A 292 2.54 4.28 22.94
N PRO A 293 1.57 3.78 22.15
CA PRO A 293 1.48 2.37 21.79
C PRO A 293 2.49 2.01 20.70
N TYR A 294 3.12 0.84 20.80
CA TYR A 294 4.00 0.27 19.78
C TYR A 294 3.86 -1.26 19.74
N PHE A 295 4.50 -1.90 18.76
CA PHE A 295 4.48 -3.35 18.60
C PHE A 295 5.88 -3.95 18.66
N GLU A 296 5.98 -5.17 19.17
CA GLU A 296 7.12 -6.04 18.97
C GLU A 296 6.62 -7.35 18.38
N TRP A 297 7.41 -7.99 17.53
CA TRP A 297 7.06 -9.31 17.01
C TRP A 297 8.29 -10.17 16.84
N SER A 298 8.04 -11.45 16.61
CA SER A 298 9.08 -12.44 16.35
C SER A 298 9.15 -12.71 14.86
N HIS A 299 10.28 -13.24 14.38
CA HIS A 299 10.46 -13.58 12.97
C HIS A 299 9.35 -14.51 12.43
N GLN A 300 8.93 -15.45 13.26
CA GLN A 300 7.87 -16.41 12.99
C GLN A 300 7.19 -16.82 14.29
N VAL A 301 6.07 -17.53 14.20
CA VAL A 301 5.34 -18.03 15.37
C VAL A 301 6.17 -19.04 16.18
N THR A 302 6.91 -19.89 15.47
CA THR A 302 7.74 -20.94 16.08
C THR A 302 9.14 -20.44 16.38
N GLY A 303 9.28 -19.73 17.48
CA GLY A 303 10.56 -19.22 17.96
C GLY A 303 10.41 -17.86 18.65
N HIS A 304 11.20 -17.61 19.69
CA HIS A 304 11.13 -16.37 20.47
C HIS A 304 12.17 -15.31 20.04
N ARG A 305 12.75 -15.44 18.84
CA ARG A 305 13.71 -14.46 18.33
C ARG A 305 12.95 -13.20 17.89
N PRO A 306 13.26 -12.01 18.44
CA PRO A 306 12.73 -10.75 17.91
C PRO A 306 13.05 -10.63 16.43
N GLN A 307 12.13 -10.05 15.66
CA GLN A 307 12.35 -9.89 14.23
C GLN A 307 13.53 -8.95 13.95
N ASP A 308 14.41 -9.36 13.04
CA ASP A 308 15.49 -8.49 12.58
C ASP A 308 14.99 -7.48 11.54
N LEU A 309 15.76 -6.41 11.39
CA LEU A 309 15.31 -5.24 10.67
C LEU A 309 15.26 -5.42 9.15
N ASP A 310 16.07 -6.32 8.58
CA ASP A 310 16.03 -6.63 7.14
C ASP A 310 14.73 -7.36 6.80
N HIS A 311 14.38 -8.40 7.56
CA HIS A 311 13.12 -9.11 7.37
C HIS A 311 11.90 -8.25 7.74
N ALA A 312 11.95 -7.49 8.83
CA ALA A 312 10.88 -6.54 9.20
C ALA A 312 10.66 -5.49 8.12
N GLY A 313 11.73 -4.94 7.54
CA GLY A 313 11.62 -4.01 6.42
C GLY A 313 10.86 -4.66 5.26
N PHE A 314 11.25 -5.87 4.86
CA PHE A 314 10.56 -6.55 3.77
C PHE A 314 9.09 -6.88 4.08
N GLU A 315 8.75 -7.28 5.31
CA GLU A 315 7.35 -7.47 5.75
C GLU A 315 6.52 -6.22 5.54
N LEU A 316 7.05 -5.09 6.02
CA LEU A 316 6.36 -3.82 5.98
C LEU A 316 6.29 -3.24 4.57
N ASP A 317 7.20 -3.60 3.66
CA ASP A 317 7.12 -3.31 2.23
C ASP A 317 6.07 -4.17 1.48
N CYS A 318 5.59 -5.26 2.09
CA CYS A 318 4.54 -6.09 1.51
C CYS A 318 3.12 -5.60 1.84
N LEU A 319 2.95 -4.84 2.93
CA LEU A 319 1.66 -4.30 3.36
C LEU A 319 1.07 -3.18 2.48
N PRO A 320 1.84 -2.28 1.83
CA PRO A 320 1.28 -1.12 1.14
C PRO A 320 0.38 -1.49 -0.04
N PRO A 321 0.73 -2.42 -0.95
CA PRO A 321 -0.20 -2.83 -2.00
C PRO A 321 -1.50 -3.43 -1.46
N ILE A 322 -1.42 -4.17 -0.35
CA ILE A 322 -2.60 -4.74 0.34
C ILE A 322 -3.47 -3.62 0.93
N LEU A 323 -2.86 -2.62 1.55
CA LEU A 323 -3.54 -1.46 2.11
C LEU A 323 -4.21 -0.62 1.01
N GLU A 324 -3.52 -0.39 -0.10
CA GLU A 324 -4.05 0.36 -1.25
C GLU A 324 -5.27 -0.32 -1.87
N ASP A 325 -5.30 -1.65 -1.89
CA ASP A 325 -6.42 -2.44 -2.39
C ASP A 325 -7.43 -2.88 -1.33
N GLN A 326 -7.24 -2.51 -0.07
CA GLN A 326 -8.04 -3.02 1.05
C GLN A 326 -9.54 -2.90 0.77
N VAL A 327 -9.99 -1.75 0.28
CA VAL A 327 -11.42 -1.50 -0.05
C VAL A 327 -11.93 -2.45 -1.14
N ARG A 328 -11.12 -2.72 -2.17
CA ARG A 328 -11.50 -3.57 -3.30
C ARG A 328 -11.50 -5.05 -2.92
N LEU A 329 -10.51 -5.46 -2.12
CA LEU A 329 -10.42 -6.82 -1.56
C LEU A 329 -11.56 -7.10 -0.58
N ASP A 330 -11.89 -6.14 0.29
CA ASP A 330 -13.02 -6.25 1.21
C ASP A 330 -14.36 -6.26 0.46
N ALA A 331 -14.47 -5.55 -0.67
CA ALA A 331 -15.64 -5.62 -1.54
C ALA A 331 -15.79 -7.00 -2.21
N LEU A 332 -14.70 -7.63 -2.62
CA LEU A 332 -14.69 -9.01 -3.13
C LEU A 332 -15.17 -10.01 -2.06
N LEU A 333 -14.69 -9.86 -0.82
CA LEU A 333 -15.16 -10.63 0.34
C LEU A 333 -16.66 -10.43 0.59
N ALA A 334 -17.12 -9.18 0.59
CA ALA A 334 -18.54 -8.89 0.77
C ALA A 334 -19.41 -9.52 -0.34
N ARG A 335 -18.97 -9.45 -1.61
CA ARG A 335 -19.69 -10.05 -2.75
C ARG A 335 -19.77 -11.58 -2.67
N SER A 336 -18.75 -12.22 -2.11
CA SER A 336 -18.72 -13.68 -1.86
C SER A 336 -19.42 -14.10 -0.56
N GLY A 337 -20.08 -13.16 0.14
CA GLY A 337 -20.79 -13.44 1.39
C GLY A 337 -19.86 -13.71 2.58
N ARG A 338 -18.59 -13.32 2.48
CA ARG A 338 -17.58 -13.51 3.53
C ARG A 338 -17.58 -12.34 4.53
N PRO A 339 -17.64 -12.61 5.85
CA PRO A 339 -17.58 -11.57 6.88
C PRO A 339 -16.16 -11.06 7.17
N GLU A 340 -15.12 -11.78 6.75
CA GLU A 340 -13.72 -11.42 6.99
C GLU A 340 -13.37 -10.09 6.33
N ARG A 341 -12.49 -9.31 6.98
CA ARG A 341 -11.96 -8.05 6.47
C ARG A 341 -10.47 -7.98 6.74
N ILE A 342 -9.72 -7.30 5.88
CA ILE A 342 -8.28 -7.11 6.07
C ILE A 342 -8.07 -6.20 7.30
N PRO A 343 -7.39 -6.66 8.37
CA PRO A 343 -7.30 -5.91 9.63
C PRO A 343 -6.21 -4.83 9.66
N LEU A 344 -5.86 -4.22 8.52
CA LEU A 344 -4.97 -3.04 8.49
C LEU A 344 -5.79 -1.78 8.83
N SER A 345 -5.41 -1.10 9.90
CA SER A 345 -6.06 0.14 10.34
C SER A 345 -5.01 1.21 10.64
N PRO A 346 -5.40 2.50 10.61
CA PRO A 346 -4.49 3.59 11.00
C PRO A 346 -3.86 3.38 12.38
N ALA A 347 -4.59 2.78 13.32
CA ALA A 347 -4.07 2.47 14.65
C ALA A 347 -2.95 1.42 14.62
N VAL A 348 -3.11 0.35 13.83
CA VAL A 348 -2.08 -0.68 13.64
C VAL A 348 -0.85 -0.07 12.98
N CYS A 349 -1.04 0.66 11.88
CA CYS A 349 0.07 1.27 11.16
C CYS A 349 0.80 2.34 11.99
N LYS A 350 0.09 3.11 12.82
CA LYS A 350 0.69 4.03 13.79
C LYS A 350 1.50 3.29 14.86
N GLY A 351 1.03 2.15 15.36
CA GLY A 351 1.81 1.31 16.29
C GLY A 351 3.10 0.77 15.66
N LEU A 352 3.06 0.37 14.38
CA LEU A 352 4.26 -0.02 13.62
C LEU A 352 5.20 1.17 13.42
N ALA A 353 4.68 2.34 13.06
CA ALA A 353 5.47 3.58 12.93
C ALA A 353 6.13 3.97 14.25
N ASN A 354 5.42 3.85 15.38
CA ASN A 354 5.99 4.08 16.70
C ASN A 354 7.08 3.08 17.06
N THR A 355 6.98 1.83 16.58
CA THR A 355 8.06 0.84 16.75
C THR A 355 9.32 1.34 16.05
N PHE A 356 9.20 1.79 14.80
CA PHE A 356 10.32 2.40 14.09
C PHE A 356 10.89 3.61 14.83
N LEU A 357 10.05 4.60 15.11
CA LEU A 357 10.47 5.90 15.61
C LEU A 357 10.98 5.88 17.06
N ARG A 358 10.50 4.95 17.88
CA ARG A 358 10.75 4.96 19.33
C ARG A 358 11.61 3.81 19.82
N LYS A 359 11.72 2.72 19.05
CA LYS A 359 12.48 1.53 19.43
C LYS A 359 13.65 1.26 18.49
N VAL A 360 13.40 1.30 17.20
CA VAL A 360 14.39 0.95 16.18
C VAL A 360 15.32 2.12 15.88
N TRP A 361 14.79 3.31 15.62
CA TRP A 361 15.58 4.49 15.27
C TRP A 361 16.22 5.12 16.50
N HIS A 362 17.50 5.47 16.37
CA HIS A 362 18.29 6.16 17.38
C HIS A 362 18.70 7.57 16.91
N SER A 363 18.90 8.48 17.87
CA SER A 363 19.16 9.90 17.62
C SER A 363 20.44 10.22 16.85
N ASN A 364 21.34 9.26 16.70
CA ASN A 364 22.55 9.32 15.88
C ASN A 364 22.31 8.79 14.44
N ASN A 365 21.06 8.70 13.99
CA ASN A 365 20.65 8.15 12.69
C ASN A 365 21.04 6.69 12.48
N THR A 366 21.20 5.92 13.55
CA THR A 366 21.40 4.47 13.49
C THR A 366 20.08 3.75 13.74
N LEU A 367 19.97 2.54 13.23
CA LEU A 367 18.83 1.66 13.49
C LEU A 367 19.33 0.47 14.30
N SER A 368 18.57 0.05 15.30
CA SER A 368 18.73 -1.27 15.89
C SER A 368 18.50 -2.34 14.82
N ASP A 369 19.30 -3.39 14.85
CA ASP A 369 19.14 -4.59 14.05
C ASP A 369 17.84 -5.38 14.35
N ARG A 370 17.06 -5.01 15.39
CA ARG A 370 15.85 -5.73 15.81
C ARG A 370 14.71 -4.81 16.21
N VAL A 371 13.47 -5.29 16.04
CA VAL A 371 12.24 -4.52 16.33
C VAL A 371 12.02 -4.19 17.81
N ASP A 372 12.67 -4.90 18.72
CA ASP A 372 12.62 -4.62 20.17
C ASP A 372 13.65 -3.56 20.63
N GLY A 373 14.55 -3.15 19.74
CA GLY A 373 15.59 -2.15 20.01
C GLY A 373 16.79 -2.67 20.79
N VAL A 374 16.99 -4.00 20.91
CA VAL A 374 18.04 -4.62 21.78
C VAL A 374 19.15 -5.30 20.98
N GLY A 375 19.78 -4.61 20.03
CA GLY A 375 21.01 -5.15 19.45
C GLY A 375 22.07 -4.12 19.07
N THR A 376 23.24 -4.65 18.73
CA THR A 376 24.53 -3.93 18.79
C THR A 376 25.10 -3.59 17.43
N ASN A 377 24.43 -3.98 16.34
CA ASN A 377 24.89 -3.78 14.96
C ASN A 377 23.96 -2.83 14.19
N GLU A 378 24.57 -2.03 13.33
CA GLU A 378 23.91 -1.13 12.37
C GLU A 378 23.89 -1.83 11.00
N ASP A 379 22.80 -1.69 10.21
CA ASP A 379 22.83 -1.58 8.71
C ASP A 379 21.63 -2.08 7.90
N ALA A 380 20.49 -2.41 8.50
CA ALA A 380 19.29 -2.61 7.68
C ALA A 380 18.78 -1.26 7.15
N GLY A 381 18.51 -1.16 5.85
CA GLY A 381 18.01 0.07 5.24
C GLY A 381 16.57 0.37 5.65
N GLY A 382 16.24 1.64 5.89
CA GLY A 382 14.90 2.07 6.32
C GLY A 382 13.79 1.92 5.26
N ALA A 383 14.07 1.31 4.10
CA ALA A 383 13.19 1.27 2.93
C ALA A 383 11.79 0.75 3.26
N GLY A 384 11.70 -0.43 3.86
CA GLY A 384 10.42 -1.05 4.18
C GLY A 384 9.58 -0.33 5.23
N TRP A 385 10.17 0.63 5.95
CA TRP A 385 9.46 1.46 6.92
C TRP A 385 8.90 2.73 6.28
N ILE A 386 9.49 3.21 5.17
CA ILE A 386 9.07 4.42 4.46
C ILE A 386 7.56 4.42 4.14
N PRO A 387 6.91 3.30 3.77
CA PRO A 387 5.48 3.29 3.54
C PRO A 387 4.62 3.73 4.74
N LEU A 388 5.17 3.66 5.97
CA LEU A 388 4.48 4.15 7.17
C LEU A 388 4.48 5.69 7.27
N ALA A 389 5.20 6.41 6.39
CA ALA A 389 5.19 7.86 6.30
C ALA A 389 3.80 8.45 6.04
N GLN A 390 2.91 7.67 5.40
CA GLN A 390 1.49 8.04 5.23
C GLN A 390 0.73 8.15 6.57
N PHE A 391 1.26 7.55 7.65
CA PHE A 391 0.66 7.55 8.99
C PHE A 391 1.45 8.37 10.01
N ASP A 392 2.77 8.46 9.84
CA ASP A 392 3.62 9.37 10.60
C ASP A 392 4.76 9.92 9.72
N PRO A 393 4.73 11.21 9.36
CA PRO A 393 5.72 11.80 8.43
C PRO A 393 7.15 11.79 9.00
N TRP A 394 7.34 11.60 10.31
CA TRP A 394 8.69 11.46 10.86
C TRP A 394 9.38 10.19 10.39
N VAL A 395 8.64 9.14 10.03
CA VAL A 395 9.22 7.90 9.51
C VAL A 395 10.02 8.17 8.25
N TRP A 396 9.47 8.98 7.34
CA TRP A 396 10.17 9.45 6.15
C TRP A 396 11.48 10.13 6.50
N THR A 397 11.42 11.19 7.32
CA THR A 397 12.59 12.00 7.67
C THR A 397 13.68 11.13 8.28
N ARG A 398 13.31 10.22 9.20
CA ARG A 398 14.27 9.32 9.85
C ARG A 398 14.85 8.29 8.88
N ALA A 399 14.03 7.69 8.02
CA ALA A 399 14.50 6.73 7.02
C ALA A 399 15.42 7.39 5.98
N ARG A 400 15.08 8.60 5.52
CA ARG A 400 15.92 9.46 4.66
C ARG A 400 17.26 9.74 5.34
N ASP A 401 17.24 10.29 6.54
CA ASP A 401 18.45 10.70 7.27
C ASP A 401 19.35 9.51 7.59
N THR A 402 18.78 8.36 7.96
CA THR A 402 19.53 7.11 8.14
C THR A 402 20.13 6.61 6.84
N THR A 403 19.41 6.68 5.73
CA THR A 403 19.89 6.23 4.41
C THR A 403 21.09 7.06 3.94
N PHE A 404 21.08 8.37 4.21
CA PHE A 404 22.10 9.31 3.75
C PHE A 404 23.20 9.62 4.77
N LYS A 405 23.20 8.97 5.95
CA LYS A 405 24.17 9.25 7.02
C LYS A 405 25.62 8.99 6.61
N ASP A 406 25.84 8.07 5.67
CA ASP A 406 27.15 7.60 5.22
C ASP A 406 27.28 7.85 3.70
N PRO A 407 28.12 8.80 3.27
CA PRO A 407 28.31 9.12 1.86
C PRO A 407 28.95 7.97 1.06
N ASP A 408 29.58 7.00 1.72
CA ASP A 408 30.17 5.81 1.11
C ASP A 408 29.16 4.67 0.95
N ARG A 409 27.97 4.76 1.59
CA ARG A 409 26.89 3.80 1.36
C ARG A 409 26.19 4.09 0.05
N ARG A 410 26.15 3.06 -0.79
CA ARG A 410 25.37 3.10 -2.03
C ARG A 410 23.89 2.97 -1.68
N LEU A 411 23.07 3.91 -2.17
CA LEU A 411 21.63 3.73 -2.25
C LEU A 411 21.33 2.36 -2.86
N ARG A 412 20.28 1.69 -2.36
CA ARG A 412 19.72 0.48 -2.99
C ARG A 412 18.52 0.88 -3.85
N ALA A 413 18.16 0.05 -4.83
CA ALA A 413 17.00 0.30 -5.69
C ALA A 413 15.72 0.49 -4.87
N ALA A 414 15.42 -0.44 -3.96
CA ALA A 414 14.24 -0.38 -3.09
C ALA A 414 14.22 0.89 -2.24
N THR A 415 15.32 1.23 -1.58
CA THR A 415 15.40 2.45 -0.76
C THR A 415 15.22 3.71 -1.59
N HIS A 416 15.84 3.78 -2.77
CA HIS A 416 15.72 4.95 -3.65
C HIS A 416 14.28 5.10 -4.14
N ALA A 417 13.66 4.04 -4.65
CA ALA A 417 12.28 4.08 -5.15
C ALA A 417 11.26 4.41 -4.06
N GLU A 418 11.38 3.80 -2.88
CA GLU A 418 10.54 4.10 -1.72
C GLU A 418 10.68 5.57 -1.30
N LEU A 419 11.92 6.08 -1.27
CA LEU A 419 12.14 7.50 -1.05
C LEU A 419 11.39 8.33 -2.12
N LEU A 420 11.59 8.06 -3.40
CA LEU A 420 10.90 8.82 -4.45
C LEU A 420 9.37 8.76 -4.32
N ARG A 421 8.80 7.57 -4.12
CA ARG A 421 7.34 7.35 -4.04
C ARG A 421 6.71 8.14 -2.91
N TYR A 422 7.26 8.03 -1.70
CA TYR A 422 6.65 8.64 -0.52
C TYR A 422 6.99 10.12 -0.35
N ARG A 423 7.79 10.67 -1.25
CA ARG A 423 7.92 12.13 -1.44
C ARG A 423 6.54 12.77 -1.70
N GLU A 424 5.70 12.17 -2.54
CA GLU A 424 4.33 12.68 -2.82
C GLU A 424 3.44 12.66 -1.56
N TYR A 425 3.57 11.62 -0.73
CA TYR A 425 2.78 11.45 0.50
C TYR A 425 3.23 12.33 1.67
N ASN A 426 4.47 12.82 1.66
CA ASN A 426 4.90 13.87 2.58
C ASN A 426 4.26 15.25 2.30
N LEU A 427 3.35 15.35 1.31
CA LEU A 427 2.63 16.58 0.97
C LEU A 427 1.11 16.53 1.23
N MET A 428 0.54 15.61 2.02
CA MET A 428 -0.85 15.80 2.49
C MET A 428 -1.23 14.98 3.74
N LYS A 429 -1.37 15.61 4.91
CA LYS A 429 -1.93 14.97 6.11
C LYS A 429 -3.46 15.01 6.08
N HIS A 430 -4.12 13.86 6.02
CA HIS A 430 -5.57 13.78 6.14
C HIS A 430 -6.01 13.91 7.61
N LEU A 431 -6.77 14.96 7.92
CA LEU A 431 -7.30 15.21 9.25
C LEU A 431 -8.73 14.64 9.35
N THR A 432 -8.89 13.60 10.15
CA THR A 432 -10.16 12.88 10.29
C THR A 432 -10.86 13.15 11.62
N GLU A 433 -10.16 13.77 12.57
CA GLU A 433 -10.68 14.07 13.90
C GLU A 433 -11.25 15.49 13.96
N TYR A 434 -12.47 15.63 14.49
CA TYR A 434 -13.17 16.91 14.60
C TYR A 434 -13.42 17.27 16.05
N GLY A 435 -13.07 18.51 16.43
CA GLY A 435 -13.46 19.09 17.70
C GLY A 435 -14.93 19.52 17.73
N GLY A 436 -15.55 19.67 16.55
CA GLY A 436 -16.97 19.94 16.38
C GLY A 436 -17.29 20.41 14.96
N GLN A 437 -18.56 20.25 14.56
CA GLN A 437 -19.08 20.70 13.28
C GLN A 437 -20.52 21.21 13.43
N ASN A 438 -20.81 22.33 12.78
CA ASN A 438 -22.13 22.94 12.62
C ASN A 438 -22.44 23.08 11.14
N TRP A 439 -23.73 23.16 10.80
CA TRP A 439 -24.15 23.34 9.41
C TRP A 439 -25.50 24.05 9.32
N LEU A 440 -25.74 24.70 8.18
CA LEU A 440 -27.02 25.26 7.77
C LEU A 440 -27.23 24.90 6.30
N ILE A 441 -28.41 24.40 5.95
CA ILE A 441 -28.77 24.12 4.57
C ILE A 441 -30.16 24.66 4.27
N THR A 442 -30.29 25.41 3.18
CA THR A 442 -31.56 26.01 2.75
C THR A 442 -31.67 25.95 1.23
N PRO A 443 -32.89 25.88 0.66
CA PRO A 443 -33.08 26.14 -0.75
C PRO A 443 -32.49 27.51 -1.10
N ALA A 444 -31.71 27.56 -2.18
CA ALA A 444 -31.18 28.81 -2.70
C ALA A 444 -32.31 29.63 -3.36
N SER A 445 -32.37 30.92 -3.04
CA SER A 445 -33.24 31.86 -3.73
C SER A 445 -32.83 32.00 -5.19
N LEU A 446 -33.82 32.18 -6.07
CA LEU A 446 -33.59 32.39 -7.50
C LEU A 446 -32.90 33.72 -7.74
N ALA A 447 -31.88 33.71 -8.60
CA ALA A 447 -31.34 34.96 -9.14
C ALA A 447 -32.38 35.66 -10.02
N VAL A 448 -32.22 36.98 -10.20
CA VAL A 448 -33.09 37.75 -11.10
C VAL A 448 -32.99 37.18 -12.51
N GLY A 449 -34.11 36.70 -13.05
CA GLY A 449 -34.18 36.08 -14.38
C GLY A 449 -33.89 34.57 -14.41
N GLU A 450 -33.59 33.94 -13.27
CA GLU A 450 -33.42 32.48 -13.20
C GLU A 450 -34.77 31.77 -13.29
N THR A 451 -34.85 30.72 -14.09
CA THR A 451 -36.07 29.91 -14.22
C THR A 451 -36.27 29.11 -12.94
N LYS A 452 -37.52 29.06 -12.44
CA LYS A 452 -37.87 28.21 -11.29
C LYS A 452 -37.48 26.75 -11.58
N PRO A 453 -36.90 26.01 -10.60
CA PRO A 453 -36.59 24.60 -10.78
C PRO A 453 -37.86 23.83 -11.15
N GLN A 454 -37.77 22.98 -12.17
CA GLN A 454 -38.91 22.19 -12.65
C GLN A 454 -39.23 21.02 -11.72
N SER A 455 -38.23 20.54 -10.99
CA SER A 455 -38.36 19.48 -9.99
C SER A 455 -37.53 19.78 -8.75
N ILE A 456 -37.80 19.07 -7.66
CA ILE A 456 -36.98 19.15 -6.44
C ILE A 456 -35.53 18.69 -6.67
N HIS A 457 -35.26 17.88 -7.69
CA HIS A 457 -33.90 17.49 -8.08
C HIS A 457 -33.13 18.61 -8.78
N ASP A 458 -33.84 19.59 -9.34
CA ASP A 458 -33.24 20.79 -9.93
C ASP A 458 -33.02 21.91 -8.91
N GLN A 459 -33.55 21.75 -7.68
CA GLN A 459 -33.42 22.73 -6.62
C GLN A 459 -31.94 22.90 -6.23
N LYS A 460 -31.47 24.15 -6.32
CA LYS A 460 -30.17 24.54 -5.78
C LYS A 460 -30.28 24.76 -4.28
N TRP A 461 -29.21 24.41 -3.57
CA TRP A 461 -29.10 24.50 -2.13
C TRP A 461 -27.92 25.39 -1.78
N LEU A 462 -28.13 26.24 -0.79
CA LEU A 462 -27.06 26.95 -0.13
C LEU A 462 -26.73 26.18 1.15
N LEU A 463 -25.52 25.63 1.20
CA LEU A 463 -24.99 24.84 2.29
C LEU A 463 -23.82 25.58 2.96
N PHE A 464 -23.95 25.86 4.24
CA PHE A 464 -22.88 26.36 5.08
C PHE A 464 -22.42 25.26 6.04
N LEU A 465 -21.11 25.06 6.12
CA LEU A 465 -20.43 24.15 7.05
C LEU A 465 -19.44 24.98 7.86
N SER A 466 -19.41 24.81 9.17
CA SER A 466 -18.39 25.44 10.01
C SER A 466 -17.97 24.50 11.12
N GLY A 467 -16.73 24.58 11.58
CA GLY A 467 -16.27 23.67 12.60
C GLY A 467 -14.79 23.77 12.89
N VAL A 468 -14.30 22.78 13.61
CA VAL A 468 -12.91 22.66 14.03
C VAL A 468 -12.43 21.25 13.74
N VAL A 469 -11.32 21.15 13.03
CA VAL A 469 -10.62 19.89 12.75
C VAL A 469 -9.32 19.85 13.57
N ILE A 470 -8.99 18.69 14.12
CA ILE A 470 -7.79 18.47 14.94
C ILE A 470 -6.61 18.22 13.98
N ALA A 471 -5.60 19.08 14.08
CA ALA A 471 -4.43 19.05 13.20
C ALA A 471 -3.23 18.40 13.86
N ASP A 472 -3.00 18.67 15.16
CA ASP A 472 -1.87 18.18 15.95
C ASP A 472 -0.54 18.20 15.18
N LEU A 473 -0.20 19.38 14.66
CA LEU A 473 1.05 19.65 13.95
C LEU A 473 2.01 20.35 14.89
N LYS A 474 3.27 19.92 14.89
CA LYS A 474 4.31 20.46 15.77
C LYS A 474 5.43 21.02 14.92
N GLY A 475 5.90 22.23 15.22
CA GLY A 475 7.08 22.79 14.57
C GLY A 475 8.34 22.01 14.92
N ASP A 476 9.32 22.05 14.01
CA ASP A 476 10.52 21.22 14.04
C ASP A 476 11.82 22.01 14.31
N GLY A 477 11.77 23.34 14.30
CA GLY A 477 12.98 24.16 14.31
C GLY A 477 12.74 25.66 14.35
N GLN A 478 13.82 26.43 14.09
CA GLN A 478 13.75 27.89 13.93
C GLN A 478 13.24 28.32 12.55
N GLU A 479 13.08 27.38 11.62
CA GLU A 479 12.50 27.59 10.29
C GLU A 479 10.98 27.29 10.32
N TRP A 480 10.28 27.69 9.27
CA TRP A 480 8.87 27.35 9.10
C TRP A 480 8.74 25.92 8.57
N ASP A 481 8.11 25.05 9.37
CA ASP A 481 7.70 23.72 8.93
C ASP A 481 6.36 23.82 8.21
N HIS A 482 6.34 23.52 6.90
CA HIS A 482 5.15 23.61 6.06
C HIS A 482 4.53 22.23 5.84
N GLN A 483 3.23 22.13 6.10
CA GLN A 483 2.45 20.93 5.89
C GLN A 483 1.19 21.26 5.09
N THR A 484 0.95 20.52 4.02
CA THR A 484 -0.38 20.50 3.40
C THR A 484 -1.25 19.49 4.17
N VAL A 485 -2.47 19.87 4.50
CA VAL A 485 -3.47 19.03 5.17
C VAL A 485 -4.76 18.97 4.35
N ALA A 486 -5.52 17.89 4.48
CA ALA A 486 -6.84 17.77 3.87
C ALA A 486 -7.88 17.20 4.84
N PHE A 487 -9.12 17.66 4.74
CA PHE A 487 -10.22 17.17 5.57
C PHE A 487 -11.57 17.31 4.85
N SER A 488 -12.50 16.40 5.12
CA SER A 488 -13.86 16.43 4.55
C SER A 488 -14.90 16.49 5.67
N PRO A 489 -15.60 17.63 5.85
CA PRO A 489 -16.70 17.73 6.81
C PRO A 489 -17.81 16.72 6.52
N ASP A 490 -18.53 16.30 7.55
CA ASP A 490 -19.68 15.39 7.40
C ASP A 490 -20.81 16.08 6.62
N MET A 491 -21.14 15.57 5.43
CA MET A 491 -22.28 16.07 4.64
C MET A 491 -23.53 15.19 4.76
N ALA A 492 -23.36 13.87 4.86
CA ALA A 492 -24.46 12.89 4.76
C ALA A 492 -24.25 11.63 5.61
N GLY A 493 -23.40 11.71 6.63
CA GLY A 493 -22.93 10.58 7.41
C GLY A 493 -21.97 9.66 6.64
N PRO A 494 -21.60 8.52 7.24
CA PRO A 494 -20.87 7.46 6.55
C PRO A 494 -21.64 6.95 5.33
N ASP A 495 -20.94 6.36 4.37
CA ASP A 495 -21.56 5.76 3.18
C ASP A 495 -22.18 4.39 3.50
N ASP A 496 -23.17 4.36 4.40
CA ASP A 496 -23.87 3.15 4.78
C ASP A 496 -25.39 3.36 4.93
N PRO A 497 -26.19 2.28 4.93
CA PRO A 497 -27.66 2.37 4.98
C PRO A 497 -28.22 3.00 6.27
N SER A 498 -27.43 3.05 7.34
CA SER A 498 -27.81 3.61 8.65
C SER A 498 -27.51 5.10 8.77
N ALA A 499 -26.81 5.68 7.79
CA ALA A 499 -26.42 7.08 7.79
C ALA A 499 -27.63 8.01 7.73
N THR A 500 -27.92 8.64 8.88
CA THR A 500 -29.02 9.62 9.01
C THR A 500 -28.53 11.02 9.37
N SER A 501 -27.21 11.20 9.58
CA SER A 501 -26.57 12.46 9.97
C SER A 501 -26.27 13.36 8.76
N GLY A 502 -25.86 14.60 9.07
CA GLY A 502 -25.42 15.58 8.09
C GLY A 502 -26.53 16.43 7.45
N PRO A 503 -26.16 17.60 6.89
CA PRO A 503 -27.09 18.53 6.27
C PRO A 503 -27.87 17.93 5.11
N LEU A 504 -27.25 17.06 4.30
CA LEU A 504 -27.91 16.54 3.09
C LEU A 504 -29.07 15.60 3.45
N ASN A 505 -28.85 14.70 4.40
CA ASN A 505 -29.92 13.81 4.87
C ASN A 505 -31.03 14.58 5.59
N TRP A 506 -30.69 15.64 6.32
CA TRP A 506 -31.69 16.53 6.91
C TRP A 506 -32.54 17.20 5.83
N ALA A 507 -31.93 17.79 4.80
CA ALA A 507 -32.66 18.43 3.71
C ALA A 507 -33.55 17.45 2.94
N ILE A 508 -33.04 16.24 2.67
CA ILE A 508 -33.81 15.16 2.03
C ILE A 508 -35.09 14.87 2.82
N ARG A 509 -35.00 14.73 4.15
CA ARG A 509 -36.17 14.48 5.01
C ARG A 509 -37.09 15.69 5.07
N GLN A 510 -36.54 16.87 5.37
CA GLN A 510 -37.30 18.10 5.60
C GLN A 510 -38.13 18.52 4.38
N TYR A 511 -37.57 18.34 3.18
CA TYR A 511 -38.20 18.78 1.93
C TYR A 511 -38.75 17.62 1.10
N SER A 512 -38.84 16.41 1.69
CA SER A 512 -39.38 15.21 1.03
C SER A 512 -38.75 14.94 -0.34
N ILE A 513 -37.42 15.10 -0.44
CA ILE A 513 -36.68 14.82 -1.68
C ILE A 513 -36.74 13.31 -1.94
N PRO A 514 -37.28 12.85 -3.07
CA PRO A 514 -37.35 11.43 -3.37
C PRO A 514 -35.95 10.81 -3.42
N ARG A 515 -35.78 9.71 -2.70
CA ARG A 515 -34.56 8.89 -2.80
C ARG A 515 -34.71 7.89 -3.95
N PRO A 516 -33.61 7.52 -4.61
CA PRO A 516 -33.61 6.39 -5.53
C PRO A 516 -34.06 5.10 -4.81
N PRO A 517 -34.64 4.14 -5.55
CA PRO A 517 -34.91 2.82 -4.98
C PRO A 517 -33.59 2.18 -4.53
N GLY A 518 -33.61 1.61 -3.33
CA GLY A 518 -32.44 0.93 -2.75
C GLY A 518 -31.91 1.54 -1.46
N ALA A 519 -30.81 0.98 -0.98
CA ALA A 519 -30.12 1.38 0.24
C ALA A 519 -28.96 2.35 -0.06
N ALA A 520 -28.89 3.44 0.71
CA ALA A 520 -27.77 4.36 0.68
C ALA A 520 -26.47 3.63 1.07
N GLY A 521 -25.33 4.05 0.53
CA GLY A 521 -24.03 3.41 0.75
C GLY A 521 -23.74 2.21 -0.15
N THR A 522 -24.77 1.48 -0.58
CA THR A 522 -24.61 0.25 -1.40
C THR A 522 -25.12 0.39 -2.82
N GLN A 523 -26.25 1.07 -3.01
CA GLN A 523 -26.88 1.26 -4.32
C GLN A 523 -26.75 2.69 -4.81
N TYR A 524 -26.65 3.65 -3.89
CA TYR A 524 -26.34 5.04 -4.22
C TYR A 524 -25.65 5.74 -3.04
N LEU A 525 -24.92 6.79 -3.35
CA LEU A 525 -24.28 7.69 -2.39
C LEU A 525 -24.97 9.05 -2.44
N VAL A 526 -25.16 9.68 -1.28
CA VAL A 526 -25.67 11.05 -1.20
C VAL A 526 -24.49 12.00 -1.28
N ARG A 527 -24.47 12.86 -2.29
CA ARG A 527 -23.36 13.81 -2.53
C ARG A 527 -23.89 15.20 -2.82
N PHE A 528 -22.98 16.17 -2.73
CA PHE A 528 -23.25 17.55 -3.11
C PHE A 528 -22.48 17.90 -4.37
N GLN A 529 -23.21 18.10 -5.47
CA GLN A 529 -22.64 18.61 -6.72
C GLN A 529 -22.53 20.13 -6.59
N VAL A 530 -21.32 20.65 -6.70
CA VAL A 530 -21.04 22.07 -6.47
C VAL A 530 -21.09 22.86 -7.78
N GLU A 531 -21.78 24.00 -7.73
CA GLU A 531 -21.78 25.04 -8.76
C GLU A 531 -20.98 26.28 -8.32
N GLY A 532 -20.92 26.55 -7.01
CA GLY A 532 -20.07 27.60 -6.43
C GLY A 532 -19.59 27.23 -5.03
N TRP A 533 -18.40 27.68 -4.66
CA TRP A 533 -17.79 27.40 -3.36
C TRP A 533 -17.02 28.61 -2.84
N SER A 534 -16.99 28.74 -1.52
CA SER A 534 -16.17 29.73 -0.81
C SER A 534 -15.70 29.11 0.52
N PRO A 535 -14.61 28.32 0.51
CA PRO A 535 -14.00 27.82 1.72
C PRO A 535 -13.12 28.88 2.39
N CYS A 536 -12.96 28.73 3.70
CA CYS A 536 -12.06 29.46 4.56
C CYS A 536 -11.51 28.50 5.61
N VAL A 537 -10.20 28.50 5.79
CA VAL A 537 -9.51 27.78 6.86
C VAL A 537 -8.66 28.78 7.62
N SER A 538 -8.69 28.70 8.95
CA SER A 538 -7.90 29.58 9.81
C SER A 538 -7.34 28.82 11.00
N LEU A 539 -6.40 29.44 11.71
CA LEU A 539 -5.89 28.91 12.96
C LEU A 539 -7.04 28.81 13.98
N GLY A 540 -7.19 27.63 14.60
CA GLY A 540 -8.22 27.37 15.61
C GLY A 540 -7.65 27.32 17.03
N ALA A 541 -6.56 26.60 17.23
CA ALA A 541 -5.84 26.56 18.50
C ALA A 541 -4.36 26.32 18.27
N ILE A 542 -3.54 27.19 18.87
CA ILE A 542 -2.09 27.16 18.81
C ILE A 542 -1.52 27.18 20.22
N PHE A 543 -0.36 26.59 20.42
CA PHE A 543 0.30 26.52 21.72
C PHE A 543 1.81 26.52 21.54
N ASN A 544 2.53 27.19 22.43
CA ASN A 544 3.98 27.06 22.53
C ASN A 544 4.29 26.72 23.99
N LYS A 545 5.04 25.63 24.21
CA LYS A 545 5.28 25.07 25.55
C LYS A 545 6.36 25.83 26.32
N GLY A 546 7.30 26.48 25.63
CA GLY A 546 8.47 27.11 26.21
C GLY A 546 8.48 28.63 26.05
N GLN A 547 9.60 29.23 26.47
CA GLN A 547 9.83 30.65 26.27
C GLN A 547 10.36 30.85 24.84
N SER A 548 9.49 31.31 23.96
CA SER A 548 9.81 31.49 22.54
C SER A 548 10.33 32.89 22.25
N ASN A 549 11.43 32.98 21.51
CA ASN A 549 11.90 34.25 20.95
C ASN A 549 11.26 34.56 19.58
N ASN A 550 10.68 33.57 18.87
CA ASN A 550 10.17 33.76 17.50
C ASN A 550 9.26 32.62 16.96
N SER A 551 8.26 32.18 17.73
CA SER A 551 7.28 31.20 17.24
C SER A 551 6.32 31.80 16.22
N GLY A 552 5.89 30.96 15.29
CA GLY A 552 5.04 31.35 14.17
C GLY A 552 4.03 30.26 13.84
N PHE A 553 2.85 30.69 13.40
CA PHE A 553 1.79 29.81 12.95
C PHE A 553 1.13 30.46 11.75
N ALA A 554 0.92 29.69 10.68
CA ALA A 554 0.28 30.19 9.47
C ALA A 554 -0.70 29.19 8.88
N VAL A 555 -1.73 29.73 8.22
CA VAL A 555 -2.46 29.03 7.17
C VAL A 555 -2.15 29.83 5.91
N ASP A 556 -1.26 29.31 5.08
CA ASP A 556 -0.70 30.02 3.93
C ASP A 556 -1.73 30.11 2.80
N THR A 557 -2.46 29.01 2.57
CA THR A 557 -3.53 28.96 1.57
C THR A 557 -4.53 27.86 1.89
N TRP A 558 -5.72 27.95 1.30
CA TRP A 558 -6.74 26.91 1.36
C TRP A 558 -7.54 26.87 0.06
N ARG A 559 -8.03 25.68 -0.27
CA ARG A 559 -8.72 25.38 -1.52
C ARG A 559 -9.65 24.18 -1.33
N PRO A 560 -10.73 24.05 -2.13
CA PRO A 560 -11.41 22.77 -2.20
C PRO A 560 -10.43 21.67 -2.60
N SER A 561 -10.60 20.49 -2.03
CA SER A 561 -9.95 19.27 -2.54
C SER A 561 -10.46 18.99 -3.96
N HIS A 562 -9.71 18.17 -4.71
CA HIS A 562 -10.09 17.87 -6.09
C HIS A 562 -11.49 17.28 -6.15
N PHE A 563 -12.37 17.91 -6.94
CA PHE A 563 -13.77 17.51 -6.97
C PHE A 563 -13.93 16.12 -7.59
N GLY A 564 -14.78 15.32 -6.96
CA GLY A 564 -15.14 14.00 -7.47
C GLY A 564 -16.02 14.08 -8.72
N THR A 565 -16.12 12.94 -9.38
CA THR A 565 -17.10 12.71 -10.45
C THR A 565 -17.87 11.42 -10.15
N GLY A 566 -19.04 11.24 -10.76
CA GLY A 566 -19.86 10.04 -10.57
C GLY A 566 -21.01 9.99 -11.56
N LYS A 567 -21.84 8.95 -11.49
CA LYS A 567 -23.01 8.78 -12.36
C LYS A 567 -24.30 8.98 -11.55
N ASN A 568 -25.18 9.89 -11.97
CA ASN A 568 -26.46 10.10 -11.28
C ASN A 568 -27.34 8.87 -11.45
N ILE A 569 -27.78 8.25 -10.36
CA ILE A 569 -28.57 7.01 -10.45
C ILE A 569 -30.00 7.23 -10.94
N LEU A 570 -30.53 8.46 -10.84
CA LEU A 570 -31.89 8.77 -11.29
C LEU A 570 -31.95 9.07 -12.79
N THR A 571 -30.91 9.68 -13.34
CA THR A 571 -30.89 10.16 -14.74
C THR A 571 -29.88 9.45 -15.62
N ASP A 572 -29.03 8.61 -15.05
CA ASP A 572 -27.88 7.98 -15.69
C ASP A 572 -26.83 8.96 -16.25
N ALA A 573 -26.98 10.26 -15.96
CA ALA A 573 -26.10 11.29 -16.46
C ALA A 573 -24.80 11.38 -15.64
N GLN A 574 -23.69 11.74 -16.30
CA GLN A 574 -22.46 12.07 -15.61
C GLN A 574 -22.64 13.29 -14.71
N VAL A 575 -22.15 13.19 -13.49
CA VAL A 575 -22.10 14.26 -12.49
C VAL A 575 -20.65 14.60 -12.23
N ASN A 576 -20.29 15.85 -12.49
CA ASN A 576 -18.98 16.40 -12.16
C ASN A 576 -19.10 17.34 -10.96
N ASN A 577 -17.96 17.79 -10.43
CA ASN A 577 -17.87 18.76 -9.34
C ASN A 577 -18.47 18.27 -8.01
N LEU A 578 -18.30 16.99 -7.66
CA LEU A 578 -18.72 16.48 -6.36
C LEU A 578 -17.78 17.01 -5.26
N PHE A 579 -18.32 17.68 -4.24
CA PHE A 579 -17.49 18.16 -3.12
C PHE A 579 -16.85 16.98 -2.38
N SER A 580 -15.54 17.04 -2.18
CA SER A 580 -14.72 15.98 -1.57
C SER A 580 -13.94 16.44 -0.33
N GLY A 581 -14.06 17.72 0.04
CA GLY A 581 -13.38 18.29 1.20
C GLY A 581 -12.58 19.55 0.87
N ILE A 582 -11.71 19.93 1.80
CA ILE A 582 -10.83 21.10 1.76
C ILE A 582 -9.39 20.64 1.94
N THR A 583 -8.48 21.29 1.22
CA THR A 583 -7.03 21.21 1.42
C THR A 583 -6.52 22.56 1.90
N ALA A 584 -5.63 22.58 2.88
CA ALA A 584 -5.00 23.78 3.41
C ALA A 584 -3.50 23.57 3.57
N ASP A 585 -2.71 24.57 3.18
CA ASP A 585 -1.27 24.59 3.46
C ASP A 585 -1.07 25.40 4.74
N VAL A 586 -0.43 24.81 5.73
CA VAL A 586 -0.24 25.38 7.06
C VAL A 586 1.23 25.35 7.42
N ALA A 587 1.65 26.24 8.30
CA ALA A 587 3.02 26.28 8.76
C ALA A 587 3.12 26.48 10.27
N VAL A 588 4.10 25.82 10.88
CA VAL A 588 4.43 25.96 12.30
C VAL A 588 5.92 26.21 12.44
N ARG A 589 6.28 27.20 13.26
CA ARG A 589 7.66 27.56 13.55
C ARG A 589 7.88 27.50 15.05
N ASP A 590 9.03 26.97 15.44
CA ASP A 590 9.52 26.69 16.80
C ASP A 590 9.40 25.21 17.22
N VAL A 591 10.42 24.70 17.91
CA VAL A 591 10.63 23.28 18.25
C VAL A 591 9.61 22.74 19.27
N ASP A 592 8.86 23.63 19.91
CA ASP A 592 7.85 23.35 20.92
C ASP A 592 6.53 24.08 20.65
N ALA A 593 6.36 24.60 19.44
CA ALA A 593 5.11 25.14 18.93
C ALA A 593 4.21 24.03 18.37
N TRP A 594 2.91 24.14 18.63
CA TRP A 594 1.88 23.20 18.22
C TRP A 594 0.71 23.95 17.59
N LEU A 595 0.33 23.56 16.38
CA LEU A 595 -0.96 23.86 15.77
C LEU A 595 -1.89 22.68 16.05
N TYR A 596 -2.66 22.79 17.13
CA TYR A 596 -3.57 21.74 17.57
C TYR A 596 -4.83 21.66 16.71
N ARG A 597 -5.35 22.81 16.28
CA ARG A 597 -6.67 22.86 15.64
C ARG A 597 -6.71 23.87 14.50
N LEU A 598 -7.42 23.50 13.44
CA LEU A 598 -7.82 24.39 12.36
C LEU A 598 -9.32 24.64 12.42
N SER A 599 -9.70 25.91 12.34
CA SER A 599 -11.10 26.31 12.19
C SER A 599 -11.43 26.38 10.70
N TYR A 600 -12.66 26.02 10.32
CA TYR A 600 -13.11 26.15 8.94
C TYR A 600 -14.51 26.76 8.84
N ASN A 601 -14.74 27.45 7.73
CA ASN A 601 -16.04 27.93 7.29
C ASN A 601 -16.15 27.72 5.77
N ILE A 602 -17.14 26.96 5.32
CA ILE A 602 -17.29 26.55 3.93
C ILE A 602 -18.71 26.88 3.50
N SER A 603 -18.83 27.70 2.46
CA SER A 603 -20.11 27.97 1.80
C SER A 603 -20.12 27.26 0.45
N LEU A 604 -21.15 26.46 0.19
CA LEU A 604 -21.35 25.73 -1.05
C LEU A 604 -22.72 26.09 -1.64
N LEU A 605 -22.76 26.34 -2.94
CA LEU A 605 -23.97 26.44 -3.75
C LEU A 605 -23.97 25.26 -4.71
N GLY A 606 -25.06 24.50 -4.75
CA GLY A 606 -25.08 23.28 -5.55
C GLY A 606 -26.35 22.47 -5.43
N LYS A 607 -26.27 21.20 -5.82
CA LYS A 607 -27.40 20.27 -5.84
C LYS A 607 -27.10 19.04 -4.99
N ILE A 608 -28.15 18.54 -4.32
CA ILE A 608 -28.10 17.20 -3.72
C ILE A 608 -28.26 16.20 -4.87
N VAL A 609 -27.28 15.33 -5.02
CA VAL A 609 -27.26 14.31 -6.07
C VAL A 609 -27.12 12.93 -5.45
N PHE A 610 -27.70 11.95 -6.13
CA PHE A 610 -27.56 10.54 -5.78
C PHE A 610 -26.68 9.90 -6.85
N VAL A 611 -25.47 9.51 -6.48
CA VAL A 611 -24.51 8.95 -7.42
C VAL A 611 -24.36 7.46 -7.20
N ALA A 612 -24.13 6.71 -8.28
CA ALA A 612 -23.72 5.32 -8.16
C ALA A 612 -22.42 5.25 -7.34
N PRO A 613 -22.27 4.26 -6.44
CA PRO A 613 -20.98 3.98 -5.82
C PRO A 613 -19.93 3.77 -6.92
N ALA A 614 -18.72 4.29 -6.72
CA ALA A 614 -17.61 3.96 -7.60
C ALA A 614 -17.34 2.45 -7.43
N PHE A 615 -17.53 1.69 -8.51
CA PHE A 615 -17.24 0.25 -8.54
C PHE A 615 -15.78 -0.01 -8.87
#